data_AF-A0A3D3URL4-F1
#
_entry.id   AF-A0A3D3URL4-F1
#
_cell.length_a   1.000
_cell.length_b   1.000
_cell.length_c   1.000
_cell.angle_alpha   90.00
_cell.angle_beta   90.00
_cell.angle_gamma   90.00
#
_symmetry.space_group_name_H-M   'P 1'
#
loop_
_entity.id
_entity.type
_entity.pdbx_description
1 polymer ?
#
loop_
_entity_poly.entity_id
_entity_poly.type
_entity_poly.pdbx_seq_one_letter_code
_entity_poly.pdbx_strand_id
1 'polypeptide(L)'
;MKAKWIKKSRCLLLCLGLATAAIAQSNTPSVLDRVQNVDDPELSELIRVAIENQAKLNGLDQIETMELIRKVSLSYTQIKLFDQQIAEVSRKIEARTGPAEIHYELTLAKMELEAKLMTELANLRELMGIIPKHAFDKKPIESLSSWVILRVLDEGVYVLNCLQPFQGYWGRQRYKSSGLQTRNEALDYVREQLKDPNNLPIRIVLYHMAKMSNAAKILHSKVVSLVIEANCQMEAEVSMKLIDSNRSGESMFFIRGGTISTFHHSGAPLQRPDGGPKHLVTGIFEPNDLDQHILWRLYHPSNVPIKFRIEHDETSSKLARHTTDRVRSIAKDLGIGELVEVERILVESVPESAFLSRWTAITKGEVDIINIQPSGVCVFTMSPGSRSSSAGASVPGRWFLTPKEIIMDIKDKRDKCLYRGYLDKEGNLVVEKGETNARGSLMTGAERQTVFKKVY
;
A
#
# COMPACT_ATOMS: atom_id res chain seq x y z
N MET A 1 10.81 25.94 68.95
CA MET A 1 12.10 26.66 68.76
C MET A 1 12.96 25.86 67.80
N LYS A 2 13.21 26.45 66.62
CA LYS A 2 14.33 26.31 65.69
C LYS A 2 14.88 24.91 65.32
N ALA A 3 14.61 24.60 64.05
CA ALA A 3 15.41 23.81 63.11
C ALA A 3 16.93 23.88 63.32
N LYS A 4 17.59 22.71 63.29
CA LYS A 4 18.95 22.45 62.76
C LYS A 4 19.28 20.97 62.99
N TRP A 5 19.90 20.32 61.99
CA TRP A 5 20.20 18.88 61.87
C TRP A 5 18.96 18.06 61.46
N ILE A 6 18.76 17.66 60.21
CA ILE A 6 19.59 16.72 59.43
C ILE A 6 19.67 17.25 57.97
N LYS A 7 20.63 18.17 57.74
CA LYS A 7 21.09 18.58 56.40
C LYS A 7 22.50 18.02 56.10
N LYS A 8 22.93 16.98 56.82
CA LYS A 8 24.30 16.44 56.79
C LYS A 8 24.51 15.19 55.94
N SER A 9 23.49 14.68 55.24
CA SER A 9 23.64 13.49 54.37
C SER A 9 23.73 13.80 52.86
N ARG A 10 23.58 15.07 52.45
CA ARG A 10 23.64 15.49 51.03
C ARG A 10 24.95 16.13 50.57
N CYS A 11 25.96 16.24 51.44
CA CYS A 11 27.28 16.80 51.07
C CYS A 11 28.39 15.76 50.88
N LEU A 12 28.19 14.48 51.22
CA LEU A 12 29.23 13.46 51.05
C LEU A 12 29.30 12.86 49.63
N LEU A 13 28.31 13.12 48.77
CA LEU A 13 28.27 12.63 47.38
C LEU A 13 28.68 13.69 46.34
N LEU A 14 29.12 14.88 46.77
CA LEU A 14 29.49 16.00 45.90
C LEU A 14 30.97 16.41 45.98
N CYS A 15 31.80 15.71 46.76
CA CYS A 15 33.19 16.13 47.05
C CYS A 15 34.30 15.18 46.55
N LEU A 16 34.02 14.24 45.64
CA LEU A 16 35.07 13.38 45.03
C LEU A 16 35.43 13.76 43.59
N GLY A 17 35.13 14.98 43.15
CA GLY A 17 35.29 15.37 41.75
C GLY A 17 36.12 16.60 41.43
N LEU A 18 36.85 17.21 42.38
CA LEU A 18 37.69 18.38 42.07
C LEU A 18 38.95 18.39 42.96
N ALA A 19 39.97 17.66 42.53
CA ALA A 19 41.37 17.97 42.84
C ALA A 19 42.12 18.15 41.51
N THR A 20 42.50 19.39 41.26
CA THR A 20 43.29 19.88 40.14
C THR A 20 44.68 19.24 40.12
N ALA A 21 45.01 18.53 39.04
CA ALA A 21 46.39 18.39 38.57
C ALA A 21 46.54 19.27 37.32
N ALA A 22 47.52 20.16 37.35
CA ALA A 22 47.82 21.12 36.32
C ALA A 22 48.54 20.48 35.12
N ILE A 23 48.08 20.89 33.93
CA ILE A 23 48.81 21.04 32.66
C ILE A 23 49.52 19.78 32.10
N ALA A 24 48.78 19.08 31.24
CA ALA A 24 49.31 18.63 29.97
C ALA A 24 48.23 18.85 28.90
N GLN A 25 48.52 19.68 27.90
CA GLN A 25 47.72 19.79 26.68
C GLN A 25 47.57 18.40 26.07
N SER A 26 46.39 17.81 26.22
CA SER A 26 45.92 16.81 25.27
C SER A 26 44.42 17.02 25.11
N ASN A 27 44.03 17.25 23.86
CA ASN A 27 42.66 17.29 23.40
C ASN A 27 41.92 16.08 23.98
N THR A 28 41.20 16.26 25.07
CA THR A 28 40.30 15.23 25.58
C THR A 28 39.04 15.38 24.72
N PRO A 29 38.76 14.42 23.81
CA PRO A 29 37.65 14.58 22.89
C PRO A 29 36.36 14.70 23.70
N SER A 30 35.46 15.58 23.30
CA SER A 30 34.14 15.66 23.91
C SER A 30 33.45 14.29 23.80
N VAL A 31 32.46 14.00 24.65
CA VAL A 31 31.68 12.75 24.53
C VAL A 31 31.09 12.61 23.12
N LEU A 32 30.75 13.74 22.47
CA LEU A 32 30.36 13.81 21.06
C LEU A 32 31.50 13.44 20.09
N ASP A 33 32.74 13.89 20.34
CA ASP A 33 33.91 13.50 19.54
C ASP A 33 34.31 12.02 19.74
N ARG A 34 34.04 11.44 20.92
CA ARG A 34 34.24 10.00 21.15
C ARG A 34 33.16 9.17 20.47
N VAL A 35 31.92 9.66 20.42
CA VAL A 35 30.82 8.99 19.70
C VAL A 35 30.99 9.11 18.18
N GLN A 36 31.60 10.17 17.67
CA GLN A 36 31.89 10.33 16.23
C GLN A 36 33.10 9.53 15.74
N ASN A 37 34.07 9.19 16.60
CA ASN A 37 35.35 8.56 16.20
C ASN A 37 35.52 7.11 16.66
N VAL A 38 34.55 6.52 17.37
CA VAL A 38 34.58 5.10 17.71
C VAL A 38 33.78 4.34 16.66
N ASP A 39 34.48 3.61 15.81
CA ASP A 39 33.90 2.53 15.00
C ASP A 39 33.40 1.45 15.96
N ASP A 40 32.18 1.63 16.46
CA ASP A 40 31.45 0.60 17.19
C ASP A 40 30.62 -0.20 16.17
N PRO A 41 31.10 -1.38 15.73
CA PRO A 41 30.41 -2.17 14.72
C PRO A 41 29.04 -2.65 15.20
N GLU A 42 28.86 -2.83 16.52
CA GLU A 42 27.59 -3.24 17.11
C GLU A 42 26.56 -2.10 16.96
N LEU A 43 26.94 -0.87 17.32
CA LEU A 43 26.07 0.30 17.14
C LEU A 43 25.74 0.57 15.66
N SER A 44 26.73 0.45 14.77
CA SER A 44 26.53 0.64 13.33
C SER A 44 25.51 -0.35 12.77
N GLU A 45 25.60 -1.63 13.16
CA GLU A 45 24.64 -2.65 12.77
C GLU A 45 23.25 -2.40 13.36
N LEU A 46 23.15 -1.97 14.62
CA LEU A 46 21.86 -1.62 15.23
C LEU A 46 21.17 -0.46 14.49
N ILE A 47 21.94 0.57 14.11
CA ILE A 47 21.46 1.69 13.30
C ILE A 47 21.00 1.22 11.91
N ARG A 48 21.81 0.40 11.24
CA ARG A 48 21.50 -0.15 9.91
C ARG A 48 20.18 -0.92 9.95
N VAL A 49 20.04 -1.85 10.90
CA VAL A 49 18.83 -2.66 11.08
C VAL A 49 17.62 -1.80 11.41
N ALA A 50 17.77 -0.79 12.27
CA ALA A 50 16.67 0.12 12.60
C ALA A 50 16.16 0.89 11.37
N ILE A 51 17.08 1.47 10.58
CA ILE A 51 16.73 2.20 9.35
C ILE A 51 16.04 1.26 8.35
N GLU A 52 16.59 0.07 8.12
CA GLU A 52 16.01 -0.90 7.18
C GLU A 52 14.59 -1.32 7.59
N ASN A 53 14.37 -1.61 8.88
CA ASN A 53 13.05 -2.02 9.36
C ASN A 53 12.05 -0.87 9.35
N GLN A 54 12.44 0.34 9.76
CA GLN A 54 11.55 1.49 9.76
C GLN A 54 11.25 2.01 8.34
N ALA A 55 12.20 1.89 7.42
CA ALA A 55 11.95 2.17 6.00
C ALA A 55 10.91 1.21 5.41
N LYS A 56 10.94 -0.08 5.78
CA LYS A 56 9.91 -1.06 5.40
C LYS A 56 8.53 -0.74 6.01
N LEU A 57 8.51 -0.23 7.24
CA LEU A 57 7.28 0.06 7.97
C LEU A 57 6.60 1.35 7.52
N ASN A 58 7.33 2.47 7.48
CA ASN A 58 6.73 3.81 7.40
C ASN A 58 7.23 4.66 6.22
N GLY A 59 8.33 4.27 5.58
CA GLY A 59 8.98 5.10 4.55
C GLY A 59 9.58 6.35 5.18
N LEU A 60 10.82 6.25 5.66
CA LEU A 60 11.50 7.33 6.39
C LEU A 60 11.93 8.45 5.46
N ASP A 61 11.68 9.69 5.87
CA ASP A 61 12.39 10.84 5.30
C ASP A 61 13.77 11.04 5.94
N GLN A 62 14.55 12.01 5.43
CA GLN A 62 15.91 12.25 5.91
C GLN A 62 15.95 12.77 7.36
N ILE A 63 14.92 13.50 7.80
CA ILE A 63 14.83 14.07 9.15
C ILE A 63 14.48 12.95 10.15
N GLU A 64 13.50 12.13 9.82
CA GLU A 64 13.08 10.96 10.60
C GLU A 64 14.21 9.94 10.71
N THR A 65 14.98 9.75 9.64
CA THR A 65 16.16 8.88 9.64
C THR A 65 17.21 9.37 10.65
N MET A 66 17.52 10.67 10.66
CA MET A 66 18.47 11.25 11.61
C MET A 66 17.97 11.18 13.05
N GLU A 67 16.67 11.37 13.27
CA GLU A 67 16.09 11.22 14.60
C GLU A 67 16.13 9.77 15.10
N LEU A 68 15.89 8.81 14.21
CA LEU A 68 16.00 7.38 14.52
C LEU A 68 17.42 7.01 14.90
N ILE A 69 18.43 7.43 14.12
CA ILE A 69 19.85 7.24 14.43
C ILE A 69 20.15 7.75 15.85
N ARG A 70 19.74 9.00 16.14
CA ARG A 70 19.97 9.62 17.46
C ARG A 70 19.35 8.81 18.60
N LYS A 71 18.11 8.32 18.43
CA LYS A 71 17.41 7.53 19.45
C LYS A 71 18.10 6.18 19.68
N VAL A 72 18.48 5.47 18.62
CA VAL A 72 19.20 4.18 18.69
C VAL A 72 20.54 4.36 19.41
N SER A 73 21.34 5.37 19.03
CA SER A 73 22.62 5.65 19.69
C SER A 73 22.46 5.99 21.18
N LEU A 74 21.42 6.75 21.54
CA LEU A 74 21.15 7.10 22.94
C LEU A 74 20.80 5.85 23.76
N SER A 75 19.86 5.04 23.29
CA SER A 75 19.45 3.82 23.98
C SER A 75 20.60 2.83 24.10
N TYR A 76 21.41 2.64 23.05
CA TYR A 76 22.60 1.79 23.11
C TYR A 76 23.61 2.26 24.16
N THR A 77 23.89 3.57 24.21
CA THR A 77 24.80 4.14 25.22
C THR A 77 24.27 3.93 26.63
N GLN A 78 22.95 4.08 26.81
CA GLN A 78 22.28 3.91 28.09
C GLN A 78 22.29 2.44 28.56
N ILE A 79 22.12 1.48 27.64
CA ILE A 79 22.27 0.05 27.89
C ILE A 79 23.70 -0.27 28.36
N LYS A 80 24.73 0.18 27.62
CA LYS A 80 26.14 -0.05 28.02
C LYS A 80 26.45 0.54 29.40
N LEU A 81 25.88 1.71 29.73
CA LEU A 81 26.04 2.32 31.04
C LEU A 81 25.41 1.46 32.14
N PHE A 82 24.19 0.96 31.94
CA PHE A 82 23.54 0.08 32.90
C PHE A 82 24.31 -1.24 33.09
N ASP A 83 24.80 -1.85 32.02
CA ASP A 83 25.64 -3.06 32.10
C ASP A 83 26.89 -2.82 32.96
N GLN A 84 27.57 -1.68 32.76
CA GLN A 84 28.74 -1.30 33.56
C GLN A 84 28.39 -1.10 35.04
N GLN A 85 27.29 -0.41 35.33
CA GLN A 85 26.82 -0.17 36.71
C GLN A 85 26.43 -1.48 37.40
N ILE A 86 25.72 -2.38 36.71
CA ILE A 86 25.35 -3.71 37.22
C ILE A 86 26.61 -4.54 37.51
N ALA A 87 27.61 -4.51 36.62
CA ALA A 87 28.86 -5.22 36.82
C ALA A 87 29.67 -4.67 38.02
N GLU A 88 29.68 -3.34 38.23
CA GLU A 88 30.34 -2.73 39.39
C GLU A 88 29.61 -3.08 40.70
N VAL A 89 28.28 -2.97 40.73
CA VAL A 89 27.48 -3.33 41.91
C VAL A 89 27.62 -4.83 42.23
N SER A 90 27.61 -5.70 41.20
CA SER A 90 27.80 -7.14 41.38
C SER A 90 29.18 -7.45 42.00
N ARG A 91 30.25 -6.82 41.51
CA ARG A 91 31.60 -6.96 42.12
C ARG A 91 31.63 -6.52 43.58
N LYS A 92 30.92 -5.43 43.94
CA LYS A 92 30.84 -4.96 45.34
C LYS A 92 30.05 -5.92 46.23
N ILE A 93 28.98 -6.54 45.71
CA ILE A 93 28.22 -7.59 46.41
C ILE A 93 29.10 -8.84 46.63
N GLU A 94 29.88 -9.24 45.63
CA GLU A 94 30.76 -10.42 45.72
C GLU A 94 31.94 -10.22 46.67
N ALA A 95 32.47 -9.01 46.78
CA ALA A 95 33.61 -8.68 47.63
C ALA A 95 33.33 -8.83 49.15
N ARG A 96 32.07 -9.01 49.56
CA ARG A 96 31.64 -9.22 50.96
C ARG A 96 32.23 -8.24 51.99
N THR A 97 32.51 -7.02 51.57
CA THR A 97 33.15 -5.99 52.37
C THR A 97 32.11 -4.98 52.87
N GLY A 98 31.50 -5.27 54.03
CA GLY A 98 30.66 -4.30 54.74
C GLY A 98 29.62 -4.94 55.69
N PRO A 99 28.92 -4.10 56.48
CA PRO A 99 27.76 -4.50 57.28
C PRO A 99 26.66 -5.14 56.42
N ALA A 100 25.86 -6.01 57.04
CA ALA A 100 24.77 -6.73 56.36
C ALA A 100 23.74 -5.77 55.73
N GLU A 101 23.53 -4.60 56.33
CA GLU A 101 22.62 -3.59 55.77
C GLU A 101 23.10 -3.06 54.40
N ILE A 102 24.41 -2.88 54.22
CA ILE A 102 24.99 -2.41 52.95
C ILE A 102 24.82 -3.46 51.85
N HIS A 103 24.95 -4.74 52.19
CA HIS A 103 24.70 -5.84 51.24
C HIS A 103 23.25 -5.87 50.75
N TYR A 104 22.30 -5.63 51.64
CA TYR A 104 20.89 -5.57 51.28
C TYR A 104 20.59 -4.38 50.34
N GLU A 105 21.11 -3.20 50.64
CA GLU A 105 20.95 -2.01 49.79
C GLU A 105 21.58 -2.21 48.39
N LEU A 106 22.78 -2.80 48.31
CA LEU A 106 23.43 -3.09 47.02
C LEU A 106 22.63 -4.10 46.19
N THR A 107 22.02 -5.09 46.84
CA THR A 107 21.19 -6.09 46.15
C THR A 107 19.93 -5.44 45.58
N LEU A 108 19.25 -4.58 46.34
CA LEU A 108 18.11 -3.82 45.84
C LEU A 108 18.49 -2.90 44.68
N ALA A 109 19.61 -2.18 44.80
CA ALA A 109 20.11 -1.30 43.75
C ALA A 109 20.42 -2.08 42.46
N LYS A 110 20.98 -3.30 42.57
CA LYS A 110 21.20 -4.18 41.43
C LYS A 110 19.90 -4.53 40.71
N MET A 111 18.87 -4.97 41.46
CA MET A 111 17.58 -5.31 40.86
C MET A 111 16.93 -4.10 40.17
N GLU A 112 17.05 -2.90 40.74
CA GLU A 112 16.53 -1.68 40.12
C GLU A 112 17.25 -1.35 38.80
N LEU A 113 18.58 -1.51 38.77
CA LEU A 113 19.36 -1.34 37.54
C LEU A 113 19.03 -2.39 36.48
N GLU A 114 18.84 -3.65 36.86
CA GLU A 114 18.42 -4.73 35.96
C GLU A 114 17.02 -4.45 35.37
N ALA A 115 16.08 -3.95 36.18
CA ALA A 115 14.76 -3.54 35.69
C ALA A 115 14.84 -2.38 34.69
N LYS A 116 15.70 -1.38 34.93
CA LYS A 116 15.96 -0.28 34.00
C LYS A 116 16.61 -0.75 32.70
N LEU A 117 17.59 -1.67 32.79
CA LEU A 117 18.21 -2.30 31.63
C LEU A 117 17.19 -3.04 30.76
N MET A 118 16.32 -3.85 31.38
CA MET A 118 15.27 -4.58 30.66
C MET A 118 14.28 -3.63 29.97
N THR A 119 13.95 -2.52 30.61
CA THR A 119 13.10 -1.47 30.03
C THR A 119 13.77 -0.83 28.82
N GLU A 120 15.06 -0.48 28.93
CA GLU A 120 15.78 0.16 27.82
C GLU A 120 16.06 -0.80 26.66
N LEU A 121 16.31 -2.08 26.92
CA LEU A 121 16.38 -3.11 25.89
C LEU A 121 15.05 -3.28 25.14
N ALA A 122 13.92 -3.16 25.84
CA ALA A 122 12.61 -3.15 25.19
C ALA A 122 12.43 -1.91 24.31
N ASN A 123 12.79 -0.71 24.81
CA ASN A 123 12.78 0.54 24.05
C ASN A 123 13.69 0.48 22.81
N LEU A 124 14.85 -0.18 22.91
CA LEU A 124 15.74 -0.34 21.76
C LEU A 124 15.14 -1.29 20.71
N ARG A 125 14.63 -2.46 21.11
CA ARG A 125 13.93 -3.40 20.21
C ARG A 125 12.74 -2.75 19.51
N GLU A 126 12.06 -1.87 20.22
CA GLU A 126 10.98 -1.02 19.71
C GLU A 126 11.47 -0.03 18.64
N LEU A 127 12.50 0.77 18.93
CA LEU A 127 13.08 1.72 17.95
C LEU A 127 13.52 1.00 16.67
N MET A 128 14.07 -0.20 16.82
CA MET A 128 14.52 -1.05 15.72
C MET A 128 13.37 -1.72 14.93
N GLY A 129 12.12 -1.57 15.35
CA GLY A 129 10.96 -2.19 14.70
C GLY A 129 10.94 -3.73 14.78
N ILE A 130 11.64 -4.32 15.76
CA ILE A 130 11.74 -5.78 15.97
C ILE A 130 10.51 -6.30 16.72
N ILE A 131 10.02 -5.54 17.69
CA ILE A 131 8.79 -5.81 18.44
C ILE A 131 7.87 -4.60 18.23
N PRO A 132 6.57 -4.77 17.93
CA PRO A 132 5.64 -3.65 17.91
C PRO A 132 5.69 -2.94 19.26
N LYS A 133 5.79 -1.61 19.21
CA LYS A 133 5.85 -0.74 20.36
C LYS A 133 4.59 -0.84 21.21
N HIS A 134 3.46 -0.97 20.51
CA HIS A 134 2.13 -0.93 21.08
C HIS A 134 1.26 -2.02 20.48
N ALA A 135 0.22 -2.37 21.24
CA ALA A 135 -0.90 -3.14 20.73
C ALA A 135 -1.40 -2.53 19.40
N PHE A 136 -1.63 -3.37 18.39
CA PHE A 136 -2.13 -3.00 17.06
C PHE A 136 -1.18 -2.25 16.13
N ASP A 137 0.11 -2.16 16.46
CA ASP A 137 1.08 -1.51 15.59
C ASP A 137 1.24 -2.19 14.24
N LYS A 138 1.62 -1.37 13.25
CA LYS A 138 1.87 -1.80 11.88
C LYS A 138 3.02 -2.82 11.83
N LYS A 139 2.80 -3.91 11.09
CA LYS A 139 3.81 -4.96 10.88
C LYS A 139 4.46 -4.86 9.48
N PRO A 140 5.75 -5.22 9.34
CA PRO A 140 6.35 -5.41 8.02
C PRO A 140 5.53 -6.40 7.20
N ILE A 141 5.42 -6.19 5.88
CA ILE A 141 4.60 -7.06 5.03
C ILE A 141 5.16 -8.49 5.00
N GLU A 142 6.48 -8.60 5.07
CA GLU A 142 7.22 -9.85 4.99
C GLU A 142 7.08 -10.70 6.26
N SER A 143 6.69 -10.09 7.39
CA SER A 143 6.46 -10.82 8.64
C SER A 143 5.00 -11.20 8.88
N LEU A 144 4.09 -10.82 7.99
CA LEU A 144 2.69 -11.23 8.08
C LEU A 144 2.56 -12.68 7.65
N SER A 145 1.79 -13.44 8.42
CA SER A 145 1.33 -14.79 8.04
C SER A 145 -0.02 -14.71 7.31
N SER A 146 -0.92 -13.85 7.79
CA SER A 146 -2.25 -13.65 7.20
C SER A 146 -2.61 -12.18 7.00
N TRP A 147 -3.41 -11.91 5.98
CA TRP A 147 -3.94 -10.57 5.72
C TRP A 147 -5.39 -10.66 5.23
N VAL A 148 -6.30 -10.21 6.10
CA VAL A 148 -7.75 -10.18 5.90
C VAL A 148 -8.21 -8.77 5.56
N ILE A 149 -9.11 -8.68 4.59
CA ILE A 149 -9.78 -7.46 4.18
C ILE A 149 -11.28 -7.63 4.41
N LEU A 150 -11.86 -6.69 5.15
CA LEU A 150 -13.28 -6.63 5.46
C LEU A 150 -13.87 -5.40 4.78
N ARG A 151 -14.61 -5.61 3.69
CA ARG A 151 -15.26 -4.52 2.97
C ARG A 151 -16.68 -4.33 3.51
N VAL A 152 -16.91 -3.24 4.23
CA VAL A 152 -18.21 -2.91 4.84
C VAL A 152 -19.14 -2.30 3.80
N LEU A 153 -20.27 -2.95 3.60
CA LEU A 153 -21.33 -2.61 2.65
C LEU A 153 -22.68 -2.43 3.38
N ASP A 154 -23.70 -2.00 2.64
CA ASP A 154 -25.06 -1.87 3.17
C ASP A 154 -25.62 -3.26 3.51
N GLU A 155 -25.40 -4.21 2.61
CA GLU A 155 -25.92 -5.58 2.60
C GLU A 155 -25.16 -6.50 3.56
N GLY A 156 -23.93 -6.14 3.95
CA GLY A 156 -23.09 -6.99 4.79
C GLY A 156 -21.61 -6.60 4.79
N VAL A 157 -20.74 -7.60 4.98
CA VAL A 157 -19.29 -7.47 4.96
C VAL A 157 -18.75 -8.44 3.91
N TYR A 158 -18.15 -7.91 2.86
CA TYR A 158 -17.46 -8.72 1.86
C TYR A 158 -16.05 -9.07 2.37
N VAL A 159 -15.77 -10.36 2.53
CA VAL A 159 -14.56 -10.86 3.18
C VAL A 159 -13.58 -11.38 2.13
N LEU A 160 -12.35 -10.86 2.17
CA LEU A 160 -11.26 -11.20 1.26
C LEU A 160 -10.01 -11.58 2.07
N ASN A 161 -9.33 -12.64 1.68
CA ASN A 161 -8.00 -12.97 2.18
C ASN A 161 -6.98 -12.66 1.10
N CYS A 162 -5.96 -11.88 1.43
CA CYS A 162 -4.80 -11.77 0.57
C CYS A 162 -4.07 -13.12 0.55
N LEU A 163 -3.55 -13.51 -0.60
CA LEU A 163 -2.75 -14.72 -0.77
C LEU A 163 -1.26 -14.36 -0.77
N GLN A 164 -0.44 -15.16 -0.10
CA GLN A 164 1.01 -15.02 -0.15
C GLN A 164 1.56 -15.26 -1.57
N PRO A 165 2.72 -14.66 -1.94
CA PRO A 165 3.46 -13.67 -1.17
C PRO A 165 2.72 -12.32 -1.13
N PHE A 166 2.71 -11.67 0.05
CA PHE A 166 2.10 -10.36 0.18
C PHE A 166 2.92 -9.28 -0.52
N GLN A 167 2.24 -8.27 -1.04
CA GLN A 167 2.85 -7.19 -1.82
C GLN A 167 2.29 -5.86 -1.33
N GLY A 168 3.13 -4.84 -1.19
CA GLY A 168 2.68 -3.49 -0.81
C GLY A 168 1.84 -2.81 -1.89
N TYR A 169 2.13 -3.09 -3.16
CA TYR A 169 1.36 -2.58 -4.29
C TYR A 169 0.12 -3.43 -4.56
N TRP A 170 -1.06 -2.83 -4.42
CA TRP A 170 -2.37 -3.48 -4.57
C TRP A 170 -2.55 -4.21 -5.90
N GLY A 171 -2.01 -3.69 -7.02
CA GLY A 171 -2.14 -4.33 -8.33
C GLY A 171 -1.39 -5.66 -8.46
N ARG A 172 -0.48 -5.95 -7.52
CA ARG A 172 0.23 -7.24 -7.41
C ARG A 172 -0.31 -8.15 -6.30
N GLN A 173 -1.27 -7.66 -5.51
CA GLN A 173 -1.91 -8.49 -4.50
C GLN A 173 -2.84 -9.50 -5.18
N ARG A 174 -2.83 -10.73 -4.64
CA ARG A 174 -3.79 -11.77 -5.01
C ARG A 174 -4.75 -11.95 -3.85
N TYR A 175 -5.99 -12.28 -4.16
CA TYR A 175 -7.02 -12.44 -3.15
C TYR A 175 -7.79 -13.74 -3.37
N LYS A 176 -8.36 -14.24 -2.27
CA LYS A 176 -9.38 -15.28 -2.24
C LYS A 176 -10.58 -14.74 -1.48
N SER A 177 -11.74 -14.78 -2.12
CA SER A 177 -12.98 -14.37 -1.47
C SER A 177 -13.54 -15.45 -0.56
N SER A 178 -14.13 -15.02 0.56
CA SER A 178 -14.99 -15.83 1.42
C SER A 178 -16.47 -15.40 1.32
N GLY A 179 -16.79 -14.59 0.30
CA GLY A 179 -18.13 -14.12 -0.03
C GLY A 179 -18.63 -12.94 0.80
N LEU A 180 -19.89 -12.57 0.54
CA LEU A 180 -20.64 -11.62 1.36
C LEU A 180 -21.15 -12.32 2.61
N GLN A 181 -20.83 -11.74 3.77
CA GLN A 181 -21.20 -12.28 5.07
C GLN A 181 -22.01 -11.25 5.84
N THR A 182 -22.87 -11.72 6.74
CA THR A 182 -23.43 -10.85 7.78
C THR A 182 -22.32 -10.34 8.69
N ARG A 183 -22.59 -9.27 9.45
CA ARG A 183 -21.60 -8.71 10.38
C ARG A 183 -21.15 -9.71 11.45
N ASN A 184 -22.04 -10.63 11.86
CA ASN A 184 -21.71 -11.64 12.86
C ASN A 184 -20.86 -12.75 12.27
N GLU A 185 -21.22 -13.25 11.07
CA GLU A 185 -20.39 -14.23 10.35
C GLU A 185 -18.98 -13.70 10.07
N ALA A 186 -18.85 -12.42 9.69
CA ALA A 186 -17.53 -11.81 9.50
C ALA A 186 -16.71 -11.71 10.81
N LEU A 187 -17.37 -11.50 11.95
CA LEU A 187 -16.71 -11.52 13.27
C LEU A 187 -16.33 -12.94 13.68
N ASP A 188 -17.18 -13.93 13.41
CA ASP A 188 -16.88 -15.34 13.63
C ASP A 188 -15.70 -15.78 12.75
N TYR A 189 -15.68 -15.35 11.49
CA TYR A 189 -14.55 -15.55 10.58
C TYR A 189 -13.25 -14.99 11.16
N VAL A 190 -13.24 -13.73 11.62
CA VAL A 190 -12.07 -13.12 12.26
C VAL A 190 -11.66 -13.89 13.51
N ARG A 191 -12.62 -14.33 14.33
CA ARG A 191 -12.33 -15.13 15.53
C ARG A 191 -11.63 -16.44 15.19
N GLU A 192 -12.06 -17.14 14.15
CA GLU A 192 -11.40 -18.36 13.70
C GLU A 192 -9.98 -18.08 13.15
N GLN A 193 -9.77 -16.95 12.46
CA GLN A 193 -8.43 -16.56 12.03
C GLN A 193 -7.48 -16.31 13.22
N LEU A 194 -7.97 -15.68 14.28
CA LEU A 194 -7.17 -15.37 15.48
C LEU A 194 -6.85 -16.60 16.34
N LYS A 195 -7.68 -17.66 16.28
CA LYS A 195 -7.46 -18.90 17.04
C LYS A 195 -6.30 -19.74 16.50
N ASP A 196 -6.01 -19.65 15.21
CA ASP A 196 -4.95 -20.42 14.57
C ASP A 196 -3.61 -19.65 14.65
N PRO A 197 -2.62 -20.14 15.41
CA PRO A 197 -1.32 -19.48 15.54
C PRO A 197 -0.59 -19.31 14.21
N ASN A 198 -0.87 -20.15 13.21
CA ASN A 198 -0.25 -20.04 11.88
C ASN A 198 -0.72 -18.82 11.08
N ASN A 199 -1.82 -18.17 11.50
CA ASN A 199 -2.29 -16.93 10.89
C ASN A 199 -1.64 -15.68 11.49
N LEU A 200 -0.93 -15.82 12.61
CA LEU A 200 -0.25 -14.71 13.28
C LEU A 200 1.21 -14.61 12.79
N PRO A 201 1.74 -13.40 12.59
CA PRO A 201 1.09 -12.10 12.68
C PRO A 201 0.03 -11.84 11.59
N ILE A 202 -1.09 -11.23 11.97
CA ILE A 202 -2.24 -10.98 11.09
C ILE A 202 -2.48 -9.49 10.84
N ARG A 203 -2.81 -9.12 9.60
CA ARG A 203 -3.32 -7.78 9.27
C ARG A 203 -4.80 -7.84 8.92
N ILE A 204 -5.63 -7.03 9.56
CA ILE A 204 -7.06 -6.91 9.31
C ILE A 204 -7.37 -5.47 8.88
N VAL A 205 -7.79 -5.27 7.64
CA VAL A 205 -8.11 -3.94 7.10
C VAL A 205 -9.60 -3.83 6.79
N LEU A 206 -10.27 -2.90 7.46
CA LEU A 206 -11.67 -2.59 7.21
C LEU A 206 -11.78 -1.47 6.19
N TYR A 207 -12.29 -1.81 5.01
CA TYR A 207 -12.56 -0.82 3.98
C TYR A 207 -14.02 -0.38 4.01
N HIS A 208 -14.28 0.92 3.94
CA HIS A 208 -15.65 1.45 3.97
C HIS A 208 -15.81 2.66 3.04
N MET A 209 -17.05 2.97 2.64
CA MET A 209 -17.39 4.24 2.01
C MET A 209 -17.74 5.28 3.08
N ALA A 210 -17.76 6.56 2.71
CA ALA A 210 -18.13 7.64 3.63
C ALA A 210 -19.50 7.39 4.28
N LYS A 211 -20.51 6.98 3.48
CA LYS A 211 -21.84 6.61 3.98
C LYS A 211 -21.85 5.45 5.00
N MET A 212 -20.86 4.53 4.90
CA MET A 212 -20.74 3.35 5.77
C MET A 212 -19.86 3.60 7.01
N SER A 213 -19.40 4.83 7.24
CA SER A 213 -18.42 5.14 8.29
C SER A 213 -18.85 4.68 9.68
N ASN A 214 -20.12 4.91 10.06
CA ASN A 214 -20.61 4.49 11.38
C ASN A 214 -20.62 2.97 11.55
N ALA A 215 -21.17 2.25 10.57
CA ALA A 215 -21.19 0.78 10.59
C ALA A 215 -19.78 0.19 10.62
N ALA A 216 -18.84 0.80 9.89
CA ALA A 216 -17.45 0.38 9.87
C ALA A 216 -16.74 0.63 11.21
N LYS A 217 -17.00 1.75 11.88
CA LYS A 217 -16.48 2.03 13.23
C LYS A 217 -16.99 1.01 14.26
N ILE A 218 -18.28 0.68 14.21
CA ILE A 218 -18.87 -0.33 15.11
C ILE A 218 -18.20 -1.69 14.88
N LEU A 219 -18.05 -2.11 13.61
CA LEU A 219 -17.39 -3.37 13.28
C LEU A 219 -15.91 -3.36 13.70
N HIS A 220 -15.20 -2.25 13.45
CA HIS A 220 -13.80 -2.07 13.86
C HIS A 220 -13.64 -2.25 15.37
N SER A 221 -14.46 -1.57 16.19
CA SER A 221 -14.42 -1.74 17.64
C SER A 221 -14.63 -3.19 18.07
N LYS A 222 -15.56 -3.91 17.43
CA LYS A 222 -15.79 -5.34 17.72
C LYS A 222 -14.59 -6.22 17.32
N VAL A 223 -13.99 -5.96 16.15
CA VAL A 223 -12.76 -6.67 15.72
C VAL A 223 -11.62 -6.43 16.71
N VAL A 224 -11.42 -5.19 17.16
CA VAL A 224 -10.43 -4.85 18.19
C VAL A 224 -10.71 -5.60 19.49
N SER A 225 -11.97 -5.64 19.95
CA SER A 225 -12.36 -6.43 21.13
C SER A 225 -12.02 -7.91 20.97
N LEU A 226 -12.31 -8.52 19.82
CA LEU A 226 -11.96 -9.93 19.57
C LEU A 226 -10.45 -10.18 19.64
N VAL A 227 -9.63 -9.27 19.10
CA VAL A 227 -8.16 -9.39 19.18
C VAL A 227 -7.68 -9.32 20.64
N ILE A 228 -8.26 -8.42 21.44
CA ILE A 228 -7.93 -8.31 22.88
C ILE A 228 -8.36 -9.57 23.64
N GLU A 229 -9.58 -10.06 23.37
CA GLU A 229 -10.11 -11.30 23.97
C GLU A 229 -9.24 -12.51 23.63
N ALA A 230 -8.68 -12.57 22.42
CA ALA A 230 -7.73 -13.60 21.99
C ALA A 230 -6.30 -13.39 22.50
N ASN A 231 -6.02 -12.28 23.19
CA ASN A 231 -4.68 -11.86 23.62
C ASN A 231 -3.65 -11.73 22.46
N CYS A 232 -4.14 -11.39 21.26
CA CYS A 232 -3.31 -11.28 20.04
C CYS A 232 -2.93 -9.83 19.71
N GLN A 233 -3.12 -8.88 20.63
CA GLN A 233 -2.91 -7.45 20.37
C GLN A 233 -1.48 -7.08 19.91
N MET A 234 -0.48 -7.90 20.25
CA MET A 234 0.90 -7.71 19.80
C MET A 234 1.18 -8.39 18.45
N GLU A 235 0.27 -9.19 17.93
CA GLU A 235 0.43 -9.99 16.70
C GLU A 235 -0.59 -9.62 15.62
N ALA A 236 -1.51 -8.70 15.91
CA ALA A 236 -2.50 -8.23 14.96
C ALA A 236 -2.31 -6.74 14.64
N GLU A 237 -2.50 -6.36 13.38
CA GLU A 237 -2.73 -4.98 12.95
C GLU A 237 -4.20 -4.84 12.57
N VAL A 238 -4.92 -3.88 13.17
CA VAL A 238 -6.31 -3.58 12.79
C VAL A 238 -6.39 -2.13 12.34
N SER A 239 -6.84 -1.90 11.10
CA SER A 239 -6.94 -0.55 10.55
C SER A 239 -8.23 -0.34 9.76
N MET A 240 -8.64 0.92 9.65
CA MET A 240 -9.73 1.34 8.78
C MET A 240 -9.20 2.14 7.60
N LYS A 241 -9.75 1.92 6.41
CA LYS A 241 -9.46 2.70 5.20
C LYS A 241 -10.75 3.18 4.55
N LEU A 242 -10.84 4.49 4.38
CA LEU A 242 -11.88 5.10 3.57
C LEU A 242 -11.56 4.83 2.09
N ILE A 243 -12.53 4.29 1.37
CA ILE A 243 -12.51 4.25 -0.09
C ILE A 243 -13.14 5.54 -0.57
N ASP A 244 -12.36 6.37 -1.25
CA ASP A 244 -12.90 7.50 -1.98
C ASP A 244 -13.76 6.97 -3.14
N SER A 245 -15.08 7.06 -2.97
CA SER A 245 -16.08 6.54 -3.88
C SER A 245 -16.59 7.59 -4.87
N ASN A 246 -15.96 8.77 -4.98
CA ASN A 246 -16.38 9.80 -5.93
C ASN A 246 -16.26 9.38 -7.40
N ARG A 247 -15.80 8.15 -7.67
CA ARG A 247 -15.76 7.55 -9.00
C ARG A 247 -16.90 6.52 -9.10
N SER A 248 -18.07 6.96 -9.55
CA SER A 248 -19.08 6.06 -10.12
C SER A 248 -18.41 5.27 -11.24
N GLY A 249 -18.34 3.95 -11.14
CA GLY A 249 -17.54 3.19 -12.10
C GLY A 249 -18.19 1.88 -12.49
N GLU A 250 -18.57 1.82 -13.75
CA GLU A 250 -18.87 0.59 -14.48
C GLU A 250 -17.56 -0.09 -14.89
N SER A 251 -17.51 -1.41 -14.87
CA SER A 251 -16.39 -2.16 -15.44
C SER A 251 -16.67 -2.46 -16.90
N MET A 252 -15.86 -1.88 -17.79
CA MET A 252 -16.11 -1.94 -19.23
C MET A 252 -15.46 -3.17 -19.85
N PHE A 253 -16.24 -3.95 -20.58
CA PHE A 253 -15.76 -4.92 -21.56
C PHE A 253 -16.30 -4.53 -22.92
N PHE A 254 -15.43 -4.59 -23.93
CA PHE A 254 -15.81 -4.34 -25.31
C PHE A 254 -15.61 -5.61 -26.11
N ILE A 255 -16.58 -5.96 -26.95
CA ILE A 255 -16.53 -7.15 -27.77
C ILE A 255 -16.80 -6.77 -29.22
N ARG A 256 -15.79 -6.95 -30.07
CA ARG A 256 -15.84 -6.56 -31.47
C ARG A 256 -15.15 -7.60 -32.34
N GLY A 257 -15.80 -7.99 -33.43
CA GLY A 257 -15.28 -9.01 -34.35
C GLY A 257 -14.84 -10.30 -33.66
N GLY A 258 -15.54 -10.74 -32.61
CA GLY A 258 -15.20 -11.94 -31.84
C GLY A 258 -14.01 -11.81 -30.87
N THR A 259 -13.46 -10.61 -30.69
CA THR A 259 -12.38 -10.34 -29.72
C THR A 259 -12.92 -9.60 -28.49
N ILE A 260 -12.29 -9.81 -27.32
CA ILE A 260 -12.66 -9.13 -26.07
C ILE A 260 -11.55 -8.16 -25.69
N SER A 261 -11.90 -6.96 -25.26
CA SER A 261 -10.96 -5.99 -24.69
C SER A 261 -11.51 -5.30 -23.44
N THR A 262 -10.63 -4.77 -22.61
CA THR A 262 -10.98 -4.03 -21.38
C THR A 262 -9.88 -3.06 -20.99
N PHE A 263 -10.17 -2.16 -20.04
CA PHE A 263 -9.19 -1.22 -19.50
C PHE A 263 -8.70 -1.66 -18.13
N HIS A 264 -7.41 -1.65 -17.87
CA HIS A 264 -6.88 -1.75 -16.52
C HIS A 264 -6.25 -0.44 -16.09
N HIS A 265 -6.11 -0.25 -14.78
CA HIS A 265 -5.44 0.93 -14.24
C HIS A 265 -4.03 1.04 -14.85
N SER A 266 -3.78 2.16 -15.53
CA SER A 266 -2.61 2.36 -16.37
C SER A 266 -1.32 2.41 -15.54
N GLY A 267 -0.26 1.83 -16.09
CA GLY A 267 1.11 2.04 -15.62
C GLY A 267 1.65 1.07 -14.56
N ALA A 268 0.97 -0.05 -14.28
CA ALA A 268 1.59 -1.13 -13.51
C ALA A 268 1.13 -2.52 -13.97
N PRO A 269 2.03 -3.53 -13.95
CA PRO A 269 1.65 -4.90 -14.23
C PRO A 269 0.68 -5.40 -13.17
N LEU A 270 -0.50 -5.85 -13.61
CA LEU A 270 -1.50 -6.44 -12.75
C LEU A 270 -1.29 -7.96 -12.66
N GLN A 271 -1.15 -8.46 -11.45
CA GLN A 271 -0.99 -9.90 -11.23
C GLN A 271 -2.32 -10.61 -11.48
N ARG A 272 -2.26 -11.78 -12.11
CA ARG A 272 -3.44 -12.62 -12.26
C ARG A 272 -3.90 -13.16 -10.90
N PRO A 273 -5.22 -13.25 -10.67
CA PRO A 273 -5.76 -13.91 -9.49
C PRO A 273 -5.26 -15.35 -9.30
N ASP A 274 -5.11 -16.11 -10.39
CA ASP A 274 -4.57 -17.48 -10.35
C ASP A 274 -3.06 -17.57 -10.04
N GLY A 275 -2.32 -16.46 -10.08
CA GLY A 275 -0.86 -16.45 -9.90
C GLY A 275 -0.04 -16.81 -11.14
N GLY A 276 -0.67 -16.95 -12.31
CA GLY A 276 0.03 -17.22 -13.55
C GLY A 276 1.08 -16.16 -13.92
N PRO A 277 2.08 -16.50 -14.74
CA PRO A 277 3.23 -15.63 -15.03
C PRO A 277 2.90 -14.43 -15.92
N LYS A 278 1.78 -14.49 -16.65
CA LYS A 278 1.32 -13.39 -17.50
C LYS A 278 0.65 -12.32 -16.65
N HIS A 279 0.83 -11.05 -16.99
CA HIS A 279 0.08 -9.95 -16.36
C HIS A 279 -1.24 -9.72 -17.09
N LEU A 280 -2.23 -9.18 -16.37
CA LEU A 280 -3.42 -8.63 -17.01
C LEU A 280 -3.05 -7.32 -17.70
N VAL A 281 -3.56 -7.14 -18.92
CA VAL A 281 -3.23 -5.99 -19.78
C VAL A 281 -4.48 -5.22 -20.19
N THR A 282 -4.32 -3.91 -20.38
CA THR A 282 -5.29 -3.09 -21.10
C THR A 282 -5.27 -3.48 -22.59
N GLY A 283 -6.45 -3.53 -23.21
CA GLY A 283 -6.61 -3.87 -24.63
C GLY A 283 -7.16 -5.27 -24.83
N ILE A 284 -6.87 -5.85 -26.00
CA ILE A 284 -7.36 -7.16 -26.43
C ILE A 284 -6.70 -8.27 -25.60
N PHE A 285 -7.49 -9.25 -25.17
CA PHE A 285 -7.00 -10.44 -24.47
C PHE A 285 -7.73 -11.70 -24.95
N GLU A 286 -7.11 -12.86 -24.69
CA GLU A 286 -7.63 -14.16 -25.10
C GLU A 286 -8.89 -14.54 -24.32
N PRO A 287 -9.92 -15.15 -24.95
CA PRO A 287 -11.14 -15.57 -24.25
C PRO A 287 -10.90 -16.47 -23.03
N ASN A 288 -9.85 -17.30 -23.06
CA ASN A 288 -9.49 -18.18 -21.94
C ASN A 288 -9.00 -17.41 -20.70
N ASP A 289 -8.60 -16.14 -20.85
CA ASP A 289 -8.19 -15.28 -19.74
C ASP A 289 -9.36 -14.47 -19.15
N LEU A 290 -10.56 -14.55 -19.73
CA LEU A 290 -11.73 -13.77 -19.30
C LEU A 290 -12.00 -13.86 -17.79
N ASP A 291 -11.93 -15.06 -17.22
CA ASP A 291 -12.15 -15.28 -15.79
C ASP A 291 -11.19 -14.48 -14.93
N GLN A 292 -9.92 -14.35 -15.34
CA GLN A 292 -8.93 -13.61 -14.58
C GLN A 292 -9.23 -12.11 -14.61
N HIS A 293 -9.69 -11.59 -15.75
CA HIS A 293 -10.12 -10.20 -15.85
C HIS A 293 -11.36 -9.93 -14.98
N ILE A 294 -12.33 -10.85 -14.94
CA ILE A 294 -13.53 -10.74 -14.10
C ILE A 294 -13.16 -10.83 -12.61
N LEU A 295 -12.43 -11.87 -12.21
CA LEU A 295 -12.02 -12.11 -10.82
C LEU A 295 -11.20 -10.95 -10.27
N TRP A 296 -10.28 -10.40 -11.06
CA TRP A 296 -9.49 -9.26 -10.62
C TRP A 296 -10.39 -8.05 -10.28
N ARG A 297 -11.47 -7.82 -11.05
CA ARG A 297 -12.44 -6.74 -10.73
C ARG A 297 -13.18 -7.01 -9.44
N LEU A 298 -13.63 -8.25 -9.22
CA LEU A 298 -14.44 -8.65 -8.08
C LEU A 298 -13.63 -8.78 -6.78
N TYR A 299 -12.33 -9.04 -6.88
CA TYR A 299 -11.42 -9.14 -5.74
C TYR A 299 -10.86 -7.81 -5.26
N HIS A 300 -10.86 -6.78 -6.11
CA HIS A 300 -10.40 -5.47 -5.67
C HIS A 300 -11.41 -4.85 -4.67
N PRO A 301 -11.00 -4.55 -3.42
CA PRO A 301 -11.95 -4.14 -2.36
C PRO A 301 -12.75 -2.86 -2.68
N SER A 302 -12.20 -1.99 -3.53
CA SER A 302 -12.84 -0.73 -3.94
C SER A 302 -13.83 -0.88 -5.09
N ASN A 303 -13.89 -2.05 -5.71
CA ASN A 303 -14.70 -2.25 -6.90
C ASN A 303 -16.12 -2.70 -6.56
N VAL A 304 -16.33 -3.48 -5.51
CA VAL A 304 -17.65 -4.00 -5.10
C VAL A 304 -18.39 -2.99 -4.19
N PRO A 305 -19.67 -2.67 -4.44
CA PRO A 305 -20.53 -3.16 -5.53
C PRO A 305 -20.14 -2.60 -6.91
N ILE A 306 -20.35 -3.40 -7.96
CA ILE A 306 -19.90 -3.12 -9.33
C ILE A 306 -20.98 -3.42 -10.36
N LYS A 307 -20.99 -2.63 -11.43
CA LYS A 307 -21.76 -2.91 -12.65
C LYS A 307 -20.80 -3.24 -13.79
N PHE A 308 -20.93 -4.42 -14.38
CA PHE A 308 -20.22 -4.77 -15.62
C PHE A 308 -21.03 -4.28 -16.81
N ARG A 309 -20.43 -3.47 -17.65
CA ARG A 309 -21.02 -3.01 -18.92
C ARG A 309 -20.27 -3.66 -20.07
N ILE A 310 -20.98 -4.49 -20.81
CA ILE A 310 -20.46 -5.28 -21.93
C ILE A 310 -21.03 -4.68 -23.21
N GLU A 311 -20.23 -3.85 -23.89
CA GLU A 311 -20.58 -3.30 -25.19
C GLU A 311 -20.16 -4.25 -26.29
N HIS A 312 -21.03 -4.49 -27.26
CA HIS A 312 -20.72 -5.40 -28.35
C HIS A 312 -21.34 -5.00 -29.68
N ASP A 313 -20.70 -5.41 -30.78
CA ASP A 313 -21.30 -5.37 -32.11
C ASP A 313 -22.28 -6.54 -32.35
N GLU A 314 -23.04 -6.45 -33.44
CA GLU A 314 -24.04 -7.47 -33.78
C GLU A 314 -23.41 -8.86 -33.96
N THR A 315 -22.28 -8.93 -34.66
CA THR A 315 -21.56 -10.17 -34.95
C THR A 315 -21.03 -10.88 -33.70
N SER A 316 -20.81 -10.12 -32.62
CA SER A 316 -20.24 -10.60 -31.37
C SER A 316 -21.31 -10.94 -30.31
N SER A 317 -22.60 -10.91 -30.66
CA SER A 317 -23.71 -11.12 -29.73
C SER A 317 -23.64 -12.44 -28.94
N LYS A 318 -23.16 -13.53 -29.57
CA LYS A 318 -22.98 -14.83 -28.89
C LYS A 318 -21.89 -14.76 -27.83
N LEU A 319 -20.75 -14.14 -28.15
CA LEU A 319 -19.65 -13.97 -27.22
C LEU A 319 -20.05 -13.03 -26.07
N ALA A 320 -20.80 -11.98 -26.35
CA ALA A 320 -21.33 -11.08 -25.31
C ALA A 320 -22.30 -11.76 -24.34
N ARG A 321 -23.14 -12.68 -24.83
CA ARG A 321 -23.96 -13.56 -23.97
C ARG A 321 -23.08 -14.42 -23.07
N HIS A 322 -22.13 -15.14 -23.65
CA HIS A 322 -21.20 -15.96 -22.90
C HIS A 322 -20.44 -15.17 -21.81
N THR A 323 -19.92 -13.99 -22.15
CA THR A 323 -19.24 -13.11 -21.17
C THR A 323 -20.18 -12.67 -20.05
N THR A 324 -21.41 -12.31 -20.38
CA THR A 324 -22.45 -11.94 -19.39
C THR A 324 -22.73 -13.09 -18.42
N ASP A 325 -22.95 -14.29 -18.97
CA ASP A 325 -23.27 -15.48 -18.18
C ASP A 325 -22.08 -15.87 -17.31
N ARG A 326 -20.85 -15.71 -17.81
CA ARG A 326 -19.63 -15.99 -17.05
C ARG A 326 -19.45 -15.03 -15.88
N VAL A 327 -19.67 -13.72 -16.07
CA VAL A 327 -19.64 -12.74 -14.97
C VAL A 327 -20.64 -13.13 -13.87
N ARG A 328 -21.88 -13.46 -14.25
CA ARG A 328 -22.92 -13.86 -13.29
C ARG A 328 -22.58 -15.16 -12.56
N SER A 329 -22.09 -16.16 -13.28
CA SER A 329 -21.64 -17.43 -12.69
C SER A 329 -20.55 -17.19 -11.65
N ILE A 330 -19.50 -16.46 -12.00
CA ILE A 330 -18.40 -16.16 -11.08
C ILE A 330 -18.90 -15.37 -9.87
N ALA A 331 -19.72 -14.33 -10.07
CA ALA A 331 -20.27 -13.56 -8.95
C ALA A 331 -21.13 -14.41 -8.00
N LYS A 332 -21.90 -15.36 -8.55
CA LYS A 332 -22.68 -16.33 -7.78
C LYS A 332 -21.77 -17.29 -7.00
N ASP A 333 -20.75 -17.85 -7.66
CA ASP A 333 -19.80 -18.79 -7.05
C ASP A 333 -18.99 -18.12 -5.92
N LEU A 334 -18.74 -16.82 -6.04
CA LEU A 334 -18.13 -15.99 -5.00
C LEU A 334 -19.11 -15.55 -3.91
N GLY A 335 -20.41 -15.85 -4.01
CA GLY A 335 -21.42 -15.44 -3.02
C GLY A 335 -21.66 -13.93 -2.96
N ILE A 336 -21.48 -13.21 -4.09
CA ILE A 336 -21.67 -11.75 -4.19
C ILE A 336 -22.59 -11.34 -5.34
N GLY A 337 -23.44 -12.26 -5.82
CA GLY A 337 -24.30 -12.02 -6.99
C GLY A 337 -25.18 -10.77 -6.87
N GLU A 338 -25.68 -10.47 -5.67
CA GLU A 338 -26.53 -9.29 -5.40
C GLU A 338 -25.77 -7.96 -5.50
N LEU A 339 -24.44 -7.99 -5.44
CA LEU A 339 -23.57 -6.80 -5.50
C LEU A 339 -22.99 -6.57 -6.90
N VAL A 340 -23.36 -7.42 -7.86
CA VAL A 340 -22.81 -7.44 -9.22
C VAL A 340 -23.94 -7.31 -10.23
N GLU A 341 -24.03 -6.14 -10.84
CA GLU A 341 -24.92 -5.91 -11.98
C GLU A 341 -24.19 -6.22 -13.30
N VAL A 342 -24.92 -6.73 -14.29
CA VAL A 342 -24.37 -6.97 -15.63
C VAL A 342 -25.32 -6.45 -16.69
N GLU A 343 -24.86 -5.46 -17.44
CA GLU A 343 -25.55 -4.86 -18.56
C GLU A 343 -24.85 -5.22 -19.87
N ARG A 344 -25.65 -5.62 -20.86
CA ARG A 344 -25.17 -5.90 -22.22
C ARG A 344 -25.78 -4.88 -23.18
N ILE A 345 -24.93 -4.20 -23.94
CA ILE A 345 -25.33 -3.11 -24.83
C ILE A 345 -24.92 -3.46 -26.26
N LEU A 346 -25.90 -3.63 -27.13
CA LEU A 346 -25.68 -3.75 -28.57
C LEU A 346 -25.40 -2.37 -29.16
N VAL A 347 -24.37 -2.32 -30.01
CA VAL A 347 -23.86 -1.10 -30.58
C VAL A 347 -23.53 -1.30 -32.05
N GLU A 348 -23.87 -0.33 -32.89
CA GLU A 348 -23.40 -0.28 -34.27
C GLU A 348 -21.90 0.01 -34.32
N SER A 349 -21.15 -0.86 -35.02
CA SER A 349 -19.71 -0.75 -35.09
C SER A 349 -19.25 0.25 -36.14
N VAL A 350 -18.33 1.15 -35.77
CA VAL A 350 -17.66 2.04 -36.73
C VAL A 350 -16.55 1.26 -37.45
N PRO A 351 -16.51 1.20 -38.79
CA PRO A 351 -15.52 0.40 -39.52
C PRO A 351 -14.09 0.88 -39.22
N GLU A 352 -13.14 -0.05 -39.15
CA GLU A 352 -11.73 0.26 -38.85
C GLU A 352 -11.14 1.29 -39.83
N SER A 353 -11.45 1.14 -41.12
CA SER A 353 -11.01 2.04 -42.20
C SER A 353 -11.41 3.50 -41.99
N ALA A 354 -12.43 3.77 -41.16
CA ALA A 354 -12.81 5.13 -40.80
C ALA A 354 -11.71 5.81 -39.97
N PHE A 355 -11.05 5.08 -39.08
CA PHE A 355 -10.00 5.60 -38.19
C PHE A 355 -8.60 5.57 -38.82
N LEU A 356 -8.32 4.63 -39.72
CA LEU A 356 -7.00 4.50 -40.35
C LEU A 356 -6.70 5.73 -41.21
N SER A 357 -5.72 6.52 -40.80
CA SER A 357 -5.18 7.68 -41.53
C SER A 357 -4.08 8.40 -40.76
N ARG A 358 -3.50 9.40 -41.42
CA ARG A 358 -2.95 10.58 -40.77
C ARG A 358 -4.06 11.59 -40.46
N TRP A 359 -4.08 12.10 -39.24
CA TRP A 359 -5.03 13.07 -38.71
C TRP A 359 -4.27 14.29 -38.20
N THR A 360 -4.71 15.49 -38.58
CA THR A 360 -4.08 16.76 -38.17
C THR A 360 -5.04 17.57 -37.31
N ALA A 361 -4.58 18.06 -36.17
CA ALA A 361 -5.37 18.83 -35.24
C ALA A 361 -5.86 20.12 -35.90
N ILE A 362 -7.16 20.41 -35.73
CA ILE A 362 -7.79 21.67 -36.14
C ILE A 362 -8.17 22.55 -34.94
N THR A 363 -8.09 21.99 -33.74
CA THR A 363 -8.23 22.71 -32.46
C THR A 363 -6.91 22.66 -31.70
N LYS A 364 -6.63 23.70 -30.89
CA LYS A 364 -5.44 23.73 -30.04
C LYS A 364 -5.50 22.63 -28.97
N GLY A 365 -4.48 21.77 -28.92
CA GLY A 365 -4.34 20.67 -27.97
C GLY A 365 -2.87 20.38 -27.63
N GLU A 366 -2.62 19.23 -26.98
CA GLU A 366 -1.26 18.74 -26.69
C GLU A 366 -0.64 17.95 -27.86
N VAL A 367 -1.47 17.57 -28.83
CA VAL A 367 -1.13 16.69 -29.95
C VAL A 367 -1.49 17.40 -31.24
N ASP A 368 -0.53 17.53 -32.16
CA ASP A 368 -0.73 18.17 -33.46
C ASP A 368 -1.14 17.15 -34.52
N ILE A 369 -0.57 15.94 -34.47
CA ILE A 369 -0.80 14.90 -35.49
C ILE A 369 -0.95 13.54 -34.82
N ILE A 370 -1.91 12.75 -35.32
CA ILE A 370 -2.06 11.34 -34.97
C ILE A 370 -2.02 10.53 -36.27
N ASN A 371 -1.08 9.61 -36.39
CA ASN A 371 -1.04 8.65 -37.49
C ASN A 371 -1.46 7.27 -36.99
N ILE A 372 -2.61 6.77 -37.44
CA ILE A 372 -3.18 5.47 -37.06
C ILE A 372 -2.95 4.48 -38.20
N GLN A 373 -2.18 3.43 -37.93
CA GLN A 373 -1.74 2.47 -38.95
C GLN A 373 -2.44 1.11 -38.79
N PRO A 374 -2.68 0.37 -39.88
CA PRO A 374 -3.32 -0.96 -39.84
C PRO A 374 -2.57 -2.00 -38.99
N SER A 375 -1.29 -1.78 -38.70
CA SER A 375 -0.44 -2.67 -37.90
C SER A 375 -0.76 -2.68 -36.40
N GLY A 376 -1.80 -1.95 -35.95
CA GLY A 376 -2.09 -1.74 -34.52
C GLY A 376 -1.17 -0.71 -33.86
N VAL A 377 -0.38 0.01 -34.65
CA VAL A 377 0.53 1.07 -34.21
C VAL A 377 -0.10 2.43 -34.47
N CYS A 378 0.06 3.35 -33.53
CA CYS A 378 -0.20 4.77 -33.75
C CYS A 378 1.03 5.60 -33.40
N VAL A 379 1.16 6.77 -34.02
CA VAL A 379 2.23 7.73 -33.73
C VAL A 379 1.62 9.09 -33.47
N PHE A 380 1.93 9.65 -32.31
CA PHE A 380 1.48 10.98 -31.86
C PHE A 380 2.62 11.97 -32.07
N THR A 381 2.40 13.05 -32.82
CA THR A 381 3.32 14.19 -32.84
C THR A 381 2.83 15.22 -31.84
N MET A 382 3.58 15.40 -30.75
CA MET A 382 3.23 16.31 -29.66
C MET A 382 3.48 17.75 -30.06
N SER A 383 2.61 18.66 -29.65
CA SER A 383 2.78 20.10 -29.90
C SER A 383 4.06 20.61 -29.20
N PRO A 384 4.83 21.54 -29.80
CA PRO A 384 6.04 22.09 -29.19
C PRO A 384 5.80 22.78 -27.83
N GLY A 385 4.58 23.27 -27.60
CA GLY A 385 4.17 23.89 -26.33
C GLY A 385 3.44 22.96 -25.37
N SER A 386 3.44 21.64 -25.61
CA SER A 386 2.79 20.69 -24.70
C SER A 386 3.53 20.63 -23.36
N ARG A 387 2.80 20.31 -22.28
CA ARG A 387 3.40 20.10 -20.94
C ARG A 387 4.05 18.73 -20.78
N SER A 388 3.91 17.85 -21.78
CA SER A 388 4.57 16.54 -21.78
C SER A 388 6.09 16.69 -21.91
N SER A 389 6.82 15.74 -21.31
CA SER A 389 8.27 15.60 -21.51
C SER A 389 8.68 15.33 -22.96
N SER A 390 7.70 15.02 -23.82
CA SER A 390 7.87 14.68 -25.23
C SER A 390 7.44 15.82 -26.17
N ALA A 391 7.38 17.07 -25.70
CA ALA A 391 6.97 18.22 -26.52
C ALA A 391 7.80 18.33 -27.83
N GLY A 392 7.11 18.47 -28.96
CA GLY A 392 7.72 18.49 -30.30
C GLY A 392 8.24 17.13 -30.81
N ALA A 393 8.17 16.07 -30.00
CA ALA A 393 8.60 14.73 -30.38
C ALA A 393 7.46 13.89 -30.96
N SER A 394 7.83 12.85 -31.71
CA SER A 394 6.91 11.79 -32.11
C SER A 394 6.96 10.63 -31.12
N VAL A 395 5.82 10.31 -30.52
CA VAL A 395 5.67 9.28 -29.49
C VAL A 395 4.91 8.09 -30.09
N PRO A 396 5.49 6.88 -30.08
CA PRO A 396 4.78 5.69 -30.54
C PRO A 396 3.77 5.21 -29.50
N GLY A 397 2.67 4.67 -30.00
CA GLY A 397 1.61 4.06 -29.21
C GLY A 397 1.06 2.81 -29.89
N ARG A 398 0.12 2.17 -29.20
CA ARG A 398 -0.68 1.07 -29.73
C ARG A 398 -2.14 1.47 -29.71
N TRP A 399 -2.95 0.84 -30.55
CA TRP A 399 -4.38 1.06 -30.51
C TRP A 399 -5.17 -0.23 -30.61
N PHE A 400 -6.40 -0.19 -30.12
CA PHE A 400 -7.42 -1.21 -30.35
C PHE A 400 -8.78 -0.55 -30.51
N LEU A 401 -9.72 -1.26 -31.13
CA LEU A 401 -11.06 -0.77 -31.38
C LEU A 401 -12.05 -1.30 -30.34
N THR A 402 -12.92 -0.42 -29.88
CA THR A 402 -14.21 -0.79 -29.31
C THR A 402 -15.26 -0.79 -30.43
N PRO A 403 -16.52 -1.17 -30.18
CA PRO A 403 -17.58 -1.00 -31.17
C PRO A 403 -17.67 0.43 -31.72
N LYS A 404 -17.65 1.48 -30.88
CA LYS A 404 -17.85 2.88 -31.32
C LYS A 404 -16.56 3.68 -31.51
N GLU A 405 -15.50 3.30 -30.82
CA GLU A 405 -14.35 4.18 -30.56
C GLU A 405 -13.04 3.47 -30.89
N ILE A 406 -11.99 4.27 -31.04
CA ILE A 406 -10.61 3.81 -31.01
C ILE A 406 -9.97 4.20 -29.68
N ILE A 407 -9.28 3.26 -29.05
CA ILE A 407 -8.48 3.51 -27.85
C ILE A 407 -7.02 3.46 -28.25
N MET A 408 -6.28 4.49 -27.87
CA MET A 408 -4.86 4.63 -28.16
C MET A 408 -4.08 4.76 -26.84
N ASP A 409 -3.12 3.88 -26.65
CA ASP A 409 -2.24 3.82 -25.49
C ASP A 409 -0.84 4.29 -25.91
N ILE A 410 -0.42 5.45 -25.40
CA ILE A 410 0.89 6.01 -25.70
C ILE A 410 1.93 5.46 -24.73
N LYS A 411 3.10 5.08 -25.24
CA LYS A 411 4.21 4.64 -24.38
C LYS A 411 5.05 5.84 -23.92
N ASP A 412 4.43 6.80 -23.24
CA ASP A 412 5.19 7.82 -22.51
C ASP A 412 5.47 7.32 -21.08
N LYS A 413 6.75 7.32 -20.68
CA LYS A 413 7.21 6.78 -19.39
C LYS A 413 6.65 7.56 -18.18
N ARG A 414 6.12 8.77 -18.39
CA ARG A 414 5.56 9.61 -17.32
C ARG A 414 4.04 9.74 -17.35
N ASP A 415 3.43 9.61 -18.53
CA ASP A 415 2.02 9.92 -18.73
C ASP A 415 1.20 8.63 -18.82
N LYS A 416 0.51 8.27 -17.74
CA LYS A 416 -0.33 7.06 -17.63
C LYS A 416 -1.69 7.25 -18.29
N CYS A 417 -1.72 7.89 -19.45
CA CYS A 417 -2.94 8.35 -20.08
C CYS A 417 -3.31 7.46 -21.27
N LEU A 418 -4.60 7.16 -21.38
CA LEU A 418 -5.18 6.60 -22.59
C LEU A 418 -5.87 7.73 -23.36
N TYR A 419 -5.83 7.63 -24.69
CA TYR A 419 -6.56 8.52 -25.58
C TYR A 419 -7.75 7.77 -26.16
N ARG A 420 -8.94 8.34 -26.01
CA ARG A 420 -10.18 7.83 -26.58
C ARG A 420 -10.55 8.68 -27.79
N GLY A 421 -10.68 8.04 -28.95
CA GLY A 421 -11.05 8.68 -30.21
C GLY A 421 -12.42 8.22 -30.69
N TYR A 422 -13.26 9.15 -31.14
CA TYR A 422 -14.50 8.87 -31.86
C TYR A 422 -14.67 9.81 -33.06
N LEU A 423 -15.54 9.46 -33.99
CA LEU A 423 -15.85 10.32 -35.14
C LEU A 423 -17.06 11.19 -34.83
N ASP A 424 -16.96 12.49 -35.08
CA ASP A 424 -18.10 13.41 -35.05
C ASP A 424 -18.99 13.25 -36.29
N LYS A 425 -20.04 14.07 -36.41
CA LYS A 425 -20.99 14.00 -37.53
C LYS A 425 -20.37 14.41 -38.86
N GLU A 426 -19.31 15.19 -38.80
CA GLU A 426 -18.54 15.70 -39.93
C GLU A 426 -17.41 14.74 -40.35
N GLY A 427 -17.22 13.63 -39.62
CA GLY A 427 -16.18 12.63 -39.87
C GLY A 427 -14.80 13.04 -39.37
N ASN A 428 -14.69 14.05 -38.51
CA ASN A 428 -13.46 14.41 -37.82
C ASN A 428 -13.23 13.47 -36.64
N LEU A 429 -11.96 13.20 -36.32
CA LEU A 429 -11.58 12.44 -35.15
C LEU A 429 -11.54 13.37 -33.94
N VAL A 430 -12.43 13.15 -32.98
CA VAL A 430 -12.41 13.81 -31.67
C VAL A 430 -11.68 12.92 -30.69
N VAL A 431 -10.61 13.44 -30.08
CA VAL A 431 -9.76 12.69 -29.15
C VAL A 431 -9.78 13.33 -27.77
N GLU A 432 -9.95 12.48 -26.78
CA GLU A 432 -9.98 12.82 -25.36
C GLU A 432 -8.88 12.09 -24.62
N LYS A 433 -8.14 12.81 -23.77
CA LYS A 433 -7.17 12.23 -22.85
C LYS A 433 -7.88 11.83 -21.56
N GLY A 434 -7.60 10.63 -21.05
CA GLY A 434 -8.20 10.14 -19.83
C GLY A 434 -7.32 9.17 -19.06
N GLU A 435 -7.68 8.97 -17.79
CA GLU A 435 -7.02 8.01 -16.91
C GLU A 435 -7.95 6.84 -16.61
N THR A 436 -7.41 5.63 -16.57
CA THR A 436 -8.18 4.45 -16.19
C THR A 436 -8.23 4.30 -14.68
N ASN A 437 -9.42 4.09 -14.13
CA ASN A 437 -9.58 3.79 -12.71
C ASN A 437 -9.38 2.27 -12.43
N ALA A 438 -9.35 1.90 -11.15
CA ALA A 438 -9.24 0.49 -10.74
C ALA A 438 -10.44 -0.38 -11.16
N ARG A 439 -11.58 0.21 -11.54
CA ARG A 439 -12.76 -0.51 -12.04
C ARG A 439 -12.69 -0.79 -13.55
N GLY A 440 -11.71 -0.22 -14.24
CA GLY A 440 -11.57 -0.36 -15.68
C GLY A 440 -12.51 0.54 -16.47
N SER A 441 -12.85 1.70 -15.92
CA SER A 441 -13.50 2.79 -16.64
C SER A 441 -12.46 3.86 -16.98
N LEU A 442 -12.62 4.48 -18.15
CA LEU A 442 -11.86 5.67 -18.51
C LEU A 442 -12.52 6.89 -17.85
N MET A 443 -11.81 7.51 -16.93
CA MET A 443 -12.17 8.80 -16.36
C MET A 443 -11.71 9.89 -17.32
N THR A 444 -12.66 10.54 -17.98
CA THR A 444 -12.37 11.74 -18.75
C THR A 444 -12.08 12.89 -17.78
N GLY A 445 -10.87 13.43 -17.82
CA GLY A 445 -10.56 14.67 -17.10
C GLY A 445 -11.37 15.83 -17.67
N ALA A 446 -11.42 16.96 -16.96
CA ALA A 446 -11.96 18.22 -17.48
C ALA A 446 -11.08 18.84 -18.60
N GLU A 447 -10.18 18.05 -19.18
CA GLU A 447 -9.29 18.50 -20.24
C GLU A 447 -10.04 18.64 -21.57
N ARG A 448 -9.53 19.57 -22.40
CA ARG A 448 -10.15 19.89 -23.69
C ARG A 448 -10.00 18.74 -24.66
N GLN A 449 -11.12 18.30 -25.23
CA GLN A 449 -11.14 17.45 -26.41
C GLN A 449 -10.33 18.13 -27.53
N THR A 450 -9.56 17.35 -28.29
CA THR A 450 -8.86 17.84 -29.48
C THR A 450 -9.50 17.21 -30.71
N VAL A 451 -9.88 18.05 -31.68
CA VAL A 451 -10.50 17.62 -32.94
C VAL A 451 -9.44 17.60 -34.03
N PHE A 452 -9.45 16.55 -34.85
CA PHE A 452 -8.52 16.32 -35.93
C PHE A 452 -9.24 16.06 -37.24
N LYS A 453 -8.69 16.61 -38.33
CA LYS A 453 -9.18 16.38 -39.69
C LYS A 453 -8.30 15.35 -40.40
N LYS A 454 -8.93 14.46 -41.17
CA LYS A 454 -8.24 13.44 -41.97
C LYS A 454 -7.41 14.12 -43.08
N VAL A 455 -6.14 13.73 -43.19
CA VAL A 455 -5.25 14.12 -44.29
C VAL A 455 -5.28 13.00 -45.33
N TYR A 456 -5.65 13.35 -46.57
CA TYR A 456 -5.69 12.43 -47.72
C TYR A 456 -4.35 12.38 -48.44
#